data_AF-I9FT98-F1
#
_entry.id   AF-I9FT98-F1
#
_cell.length_a   1.000
_cell.length_b   1.000
_cell.length_c   1.000
_cell.angle_alpha   90.00
_cell.angle_beta   90.00
_cell.angle_gamma   90.00
#
_symmetry.space_group_name_H-M   'P 1'
#
loop_
_entity.id
_entity.type
_entity.pdbx_description
1 polymer ?
#
loop_
_entity_poly.entity_id
_entity_poly.type
_entity_poly.pdbx_seq_one_letter_code
_entity_poly.pdbx_strand_id
1 'polypeptide(L)'
;EDFSKPKIVWGEISDKSKFAFDFLGEYIPEATSFYMKGECIEYLLSALNSSVSEWLFSKVGTTTGVGTIRWKKYTIEQLIVAKLSTEQLNTHLAAFNDLKVGKMSITDFECFSNKLMYDIYKLTSDEIQYIENQQTV
;
A
#
# COMPACT_ATOMS: atom_id res chain seq x y z
N GLU A 1 -11.82 8.17 21.16
CA GLU A 1 -10.56 7.43 21.39
C GLU A 1 -10.09 6.57 20.22
N ASP A 2 -10.98 6.03 19.38
CA ASP A 2 -10.52 5.16 18.27
C ASP A 2 -9.88 5.91 17.09
N PHE A 3 -10.19 7.19 16.93
CA PHE A 3 -9.58 8.04 15.91
C PHE A 3 -8.13 8.43 16.20
N SER A 4 -7.67 8.37 17.46
CA SER A 4 -6.31 8.79 17.85
C SER A 4 -5.30 7.63 17.85
N LYS A 5 -5.63 6.53 17.18
CA LYS A 5 -4.74 5.38 17.01
C LYS A 5 -4.03 5.44 15.66
N PRO A 6 -2.89 4.75 15.52
CA PRO A 6 -2.22 4.62 14.23
C PRO A 6 -3.17 4.08 13.16
N LYS A 7 -3.09 4.66 11.96
CA LYS A 7 -4.02 4.36 10.86
C LYS A 7 -3.39 4.68 9.51
N ILE A 8 -3.89 4.05 8.48
CA ILE A 8 -3.60 4.42 7.10
C ILE A 8 -4.60 5.49 6.65
N VAL A 9 -4.14 6.49 5.92
CA VAL A 9 -4.98 7.54 5.30
C VAL A 9 -4.69 7.63 3.80
N TRP A 10 -5.72 7.91 3.00
CA TRP A 10 -5.57 8.13 1.56
C TRP A 10 -6.67 9.02 0.99
N GLY A 11 -6.40 9.69 -0.13
CA GLY A 11 -7.39 10.43 -0.90
C GLY A 11 -8.12 9.55 -1.91
N GLU A 12 -9.38 9.86 -2.23
CA GLU A 12 -10.17 9.08 -3.19
C GLU A 12 -9.61 9.11 -4.62
N ILE A 13 -9.01 10.24 -5.03
CA ILE A 13 -8.57 10.48 -6.41
C ILE A 13 -7.06 10.62 -6.42
N SER A 14 -6.38 9.71 -7.11
CA SER A 14 -4.93 9.75 -7.29
C SER A 14 -4.55 9.03 -8.57
N ASP A 15 -3.55 9.57 -9.26
CA ASP A 15 -2.89 8.95 -10.41
C ASP A 15 -2.16 7.67 -10.04
N LYS A 16 -1.62 7.60 -8.81
CA LYS A 16 -0.87 6.46 -8.28
C LYS A 16 -1.36 6.01 -6.91
N SER A 17 -0.87 4.88 -6.44
CA SER A 17 -1.05 4.49 -5.04
C SER A 17 -0.37 5.49 -4.10
N LYS A 18 -1.15 6.16 -3.24
CA LYS A 18 -0.67 7.20 -2.30
C LYS A 18 -1.28 7.00 -0.92
N PHE A 19 -1.02 5.84 -0.30
CA PHE A 19 -1.41 5.58 1.08
C PHE A 19 -0.34 6.07 2.03
N ALA A 20 -0.73 6.82 3.05
CA ALA A 20 0.16 7.33 4.08
C ALA A 20 -0.17 6.72 5.43
N PHE A 21 0.84 6.60 6.30
CA PHE A 21 0.68 6.09 7.65
C PHE A 21 0.71 7.24 8.65
N ASP A 22 -0.38 7.40 9.40
CA ASP A 22 -0.44 8.32 10.53
C ASP A 22 0.03 7.58 11.77
N PHE A 23 1.29 7.79 12.17
CA PHE A 23 1.90 7.13 13.31
C PHE A 23 1.36 7.59 14.66
N LEU A 24 0.86 8.83 14.75
CA LEU A 24 0.40 9.44 16.00
C LEU A 24 -1.13 9.44 16.12
N GLY A 25 -1.84 9.18 15.02
CA GLY A 25 -3.29 9.20 14.97
C GLY A 25 -3.89 10.62 14.95
N GLU A 26 -3.08 11.65 14.72
CA GLU A 26 -3.48 13.06 14.84
C GLU A 26 -4.26 13.58 13.63
N TYR A 27 -4.15 12.92 12.47
CA TYR A 27 -4.79 13.39 11.25
C TYR A 27 -6.24 12.94 11.15
N ILE A 28 -7.13 13.89 10.84
CA ILE A 28 -8.54 13.64 10.60
C ILE A 28 -8.80 13.79 9.10
N PRO A 29 -9.30 12.75 8.42
CA PRO A 29 -9.67 12.86 7.01
C PRO A 29 -10.76 13.92 6.80
N GLU A 30 -10.52 14.79 5.82
CA GLU A 30 -11.51 15.75 5.32
C GLU A 30 -12.40 15.09 4.26
N ALA A 31 -13.35 15.81 3.66
CA ALA A 31 -14.15 15.30 2.56
C ALA A 31 -13.26 14.66 1.47
N THR A 32 -13.77 13.59 0.85
CA THR A 32 -13.07 12.83 -0.22
C THR A 32 -11.74 12.15 0.20
N SER A 33 -11.50 12.05 1.52
CA SER A 33 -10.40 11.25 2.09
C SER A 33 -10.94 10.14 2.97
N PHE A 34 -10.18 9.06 3.08
CA PHE A 34 -10.52 7.88 3.86
C PHE A 34 -9.40 7.55 4.85
N TYR A 35 -9.76 6.74 5.86
CA TYR A 35 -8.80 6.12 6.75
C TYR A 35 -9.17 4.66 7.00
N MET A 36 -8.17 3.88 7.38
CA MET A 36 -8.31 2.47 7.74
C MET A 36 -7.51 2.17 9.01
N LYS A 37 -8.13 1.43 9.92
CA LYS A 37 -7.49 0.84 11.09
C LYS A 37 -7.74 -0.67 11.10
N GLY A 38 -6.92 -1.41 11.83
CA GLY A 38 -7.07 -2.85 11.96
C GLY A 38 -5.81 -3.50 12.51
N GLU A 39 -5.75 -4.81 12.39
CA GLU A 39 -4.54 -5.58 12.67
C GLU A 39 -3.61 -5.55 11.45
N CYS A 40 -2.30 -5.57 11.67
CA CYS A 40 -1.28 -5.62 10.62
C CYS A 40 -1.36 -4.47 9.59
N ILE A 41 -1.79 -3.27 10.03
CA ILE A 41 -1.91 -2.10 9.14
C ILE A 41 -0.56 -1.66 8.58
N GLU A 42 0.53 -1.93 9.29
CA GLU A 42 1.90 -1.67 8.84
C GLU A 42 2.22 -2.50 7.60
N TYR A 43 1.84 -3.78 7.61
CA TYR A 43 2.00 -4.67 6.46
C TYR A 43 1.06 -4.28 5.32
N LEU A 44 -0.18 -3.94 5.66
CA LEU A 44 -1.16 -3.52 4.66
C LEU A 44 -0.72 -2.26 3.91
N LEU A 45 -0.03 -1.33 4.57
CA LEU A 45 0.58 -0.17 3.92
C LEU A 45 1.57 -0.59 2.82
N SER A 46 2.45 -1.55 3.12
CA SER A 46 3.41 -2.09 2.13
C SER A 46 2.70 -2.76 0.96
N ALA A 47 1.65 -3.54 1.24
CA ALA A 47 0.86 -4.16 0.19
C ALA A 47 0.16 -3.10 -0.68
N LEU A 48 -0.52 -2.13 -0.08
CA LEU A 48 -1.27 -1.10 -0.79
C LEU A 48 -0.39 -0.24 -1.70
N ASN A 49 0.79 0.16 -1.24
CA ASN A 49 1.75 0.96 -2.01
C ASN A 49 2.68 0.14 -2.93
N SER A 50 2.45 -1.17 -3.08
CA SER A 50 3.26 -1.99 -3.98
C SER A 50 2.85 -1.84 -5.44
N SER A 51 3.79 -2.16 -6.33
CA SER A 51 3.56 -2.24 -7.78
C SER A 51 2.51 -3.29 -8.16
N VAL A 52 2.44 -4.38 -7.41
CA VAL A 52 1.43 -5.43 -7.58
C VAL A 52 0.03 -4.87 -7.33
N SER A 53 -0.15 -4.11 -6.25
CA SER A 53 -1.43 -3.48 -5.95
C SER A 53 -1.79 -2.45 -7.01
N GLU A 54 -0.87 -1.56 -7.38
CA GLU A 54 -1.14 -0.56 -8.41
C GLU A 54 -1.54 -1.20 -9.75
N TRP A 55 -0.83 -2.26 -10.16
CA TRP A 55 -1.21 -3.04 -11.34
C TRP A 55 -2.60 -3.66 -11.19
N LEU A 56 -2.92 -4.28 -10.05
CA LEU A 56 -4.23 -4.86 -9.82
C LEU A 56 -5.35 -3.81 -9.90
N PHE A 57 -5.15 -2.65 -9.25
CA PHE A 57 -6.08 -1.52 -9.31
C PHE A 57 -6.22 -0.93 -10.70
N SER A 58 -5.20 -1.00 -11.54
CA SER A 58 -5.33 -0.63 -12.96
C SER A 58 -6.32 -1.51 -13.73
N LYS A 59 -6.56 -2.75 -13.27
CA LYS A 59 -7.47 -3.72 -13.91
C LYS A 59 -8.88 -3.71 -13.31
N VAL A 60 -9.00 -3.46 -12.00
CA VAL A 60 -10.30 -3.51 -11.29
C VAL A 60 -10.88 -2.13 -10.97
N GLY A 61 -10.04 -1.09 -10.98
CA GLY A 61 -10.42 0.26 -10.62
C GLY A 61 -11.20 0.96 -11.72
N THR A 62 -12.17 1.78 -11.33
CA THR A 62 -12.83 2.69 -12.28
C THR A 62 -11.94 3.88 -12.53
N THR A 63 -11.60 4.14 -13.80
CA THR A 63 -10.88 5.35 -14.19
C THR A 63 -11.84 6.54 -14.34
N THR A 64 -11.34 7.74 -14.11
CA THR A 64 -12.00 8.96 -14.57
C THR A 64 -11.88 9.04 -16.10
N GLY A 65 -12.75 9.80 -16.76
CA GLY A 65 -12.66 10.04 -18.21
C GLY A 65 -11.37 10.72 -18.70
N VAL A 66 -10.40 10.97 -17.80
CA VAL A 66 -9.10 11.59 -18.05
C VAL A 66 -7.93 10.75 -17.49
N GLY A 67 -8.14 9.47 -17.16
CA GLY A 67 -7.05 8.53 -16.84
C GLY A 67 -6.62 8.46 -15.37
N THR A 68 -7.32 9.11 -14.45
CA THR A 68 -7.03 9.02 -12.99
C THR A 68 -7.77 7.86 -12.35
N ILE A 69 -7.13 7.10 -11.46
CA ILE A 69 -7.76 5.99 -10.74
C ILE A 69 -8.55 6.53 -9.54
N ARG A 70 -9.77 6.01 -9.33
CA ARG A 70 -10.56 6.27 -8.12
C ARG A 70 -10.38 5.15 -7.09
N TRP A 71 -9.71 5.45 -5.99
CA TRP A 71 -9.41 4.58 -4.85
C TRP A 71 -10.57 4.55 -3.85
N LYS A 72 -11.75 4.15 -4.33
CA LYS A 72 -12.98 4.10 -3.53
C LYS A 72 -12.91 2.99 -2.48
N LYS A 73 -13.57 3.20 -1.33
CA LYS A 73 -13.68 2.21 -0.26
C LYS A 73 -13.99 0.79 -0.77
N TYR A 74 -15.01 0.61 -1.61
CA TYR A 74 -15.42 -0.72 -2.06
C TYR A 74 -14.39 -1.42 -2.98
N THR A 75 -13.53 -0.67 -3.69
CA THR A 75 -12.47 -1.28 -4.51
C THR A 75 -11.31 -1.70 -3.62
N ILE A 76 -10.99 -0.92 -2.58
CA ILE A 76 -9.99 -1.29 -1.57
C ILE A 76 -10.43 -2.55 -0.81
N GLU A 77 -11.72 -2.66 -0.46
CA GLU A 77 -12.27 -3.84 0.22
C GLU A 77 -12.21 -5.13 -0.62
N GLN A 78 -12.05 -5.02 -1.94
CA GLN A 78 -11.88 -6.16 -2.85
C GLN A 78 -10.41 -6.56 -3.04
N LEU A 79 -9.46 -5.83 -2.43
CA LEU A 79 -8.05 -6.12 -2.54
C LEU A 79 -7.74 -7.49 -1.92
N ILE A 80 -7.15 -8.37 -2.72
CA ILE A 80 -6.63 -9.64 -2.24
C ILE A 80 -5.22 -9.38 -1.73
N VAL A 81 -5.05 -9.45 -0.41
CA VAL A 81 -3.75 -9.35 0.24
C VAL A 81 -3.38 -10.71 0.81
N ALA A 82 -2.26 -11.26 0.33
CA ALA A 82 -1.75 -12.51 0.86
C ALA A 82 -1.32 -12.38 2.33
N LYS A 83 -1.54 -13.45 3.09
CA LYS A 83 -1.19 -13.51 4.50
C LYS A 83 0.29 -13.85 4.68
N LEU A 84 0.98 -13.09 5.52
CA LEU A 84 2.38 -13.34 5.86
C LEU A 84 2.56 -14.60 6.72
N SER A 85 3.71 -15.25 6.55
CA SER A 85 4.27 -16.12 7.59
C SER A 85 4.74 -15.28 8.79
N THR A 86 4.91 -15.91 9.96
CA THR A 86 5.43 -15.23 11.15
C THR A 86 6.82 -14.61 10.92
N GLU A 87 7.68 -15.29 10.15
CA GLU A 87 9.02 -14.82 9.82
C GLU A 87 8.99 -13.57 8.92
N GLN A 88 8.14 -13.60 7.89
CA GLN A 88 7.96 -12.45 7.00
C GLN A 88 7.36 -11.26 7.74
N LEU A 89 6.41 -11.50 8.65
CA LEU A 89 5.83 -10.45 9.49
C LEU A 89 6.89 -9.80 10.38
N ASN A 90 7.74 -10.59 11.03
CA ASN A 90 8.82 -10.05 11.86
C ASN A 90 9.83 -9.23 11.05
N THR A 91 10.18 -9.71 9.85
CA THR A 91 11.07 -9.00 8.92
C THR A 91 10.46 -7.69 8.46
N HIS A 92 9.18 -7.71 8.09
CA HIS A 92 8.44 -6.51 7.72
C HIS A 92 8.39 -5.49 8.85
N LEU A 93 8.05 -5.93 10.07
CA LEU A 93 7.98 -5.05 11.23
C LEU A 93 9.34 -4.42 11.57
N ALA A 94 10.45 -5.14 11.37
CA ALA A 94 11.79 -4.56 11.54
C ALA A 94 12.04 -3.43 10.54
N ALA A 95 11.78 -3.67 9.25
CA ALA A 95 11.94 -2.66 8.19
C ALA A 95 11.01 -1.44 8.40
N PHE A 96 9.76 -1.67 8.81
CA PHE A 96 8.80 -0.60 9.11
C PHE A 96 9.25 0.24 10.30
N ASN A 97 9.79 -0.38 11.34
CA ASN A 97 10.36 0.36 12.47
C ASN A 97 11.58 1.18 12.07
N ASP A 98 12.47 0.64 11.22
CA ASP A 98 13.61 1.39 10.69
C ASP A 98 13.17 2.60 9.84
N LEU A 99 12.10 2.47 9.04
CA LEU A 99 11.48 3.61 8.37
C LEU A 99 10.96 4.64 9.38
N LYS A 100 10.20 4.19 10.39
CA LYS A 100 9.60 5.05 11.42
C LYS A 100 10.62 5.89 12.17
N VAL A 101 11.79 5.32 12.49
CA VAL A 101 12.87 6.04 13.19
C VAL A 101 13.84 6.76 12.26
N GLY A 102 13.60 6.75 10.94
CA GLY A 102 14.42 7.43 9.95
C GLY A 102 15.75 6.76 9.62
N LYS A 103 15.92 5.47 9.97
CA LYS A 103 17.09 4.66 9.57
C LYS A 103 17.00 4.12 8.14
N MET A 104 15.78 3.98 7.62
CA MET A 104 15.50 3.55 6.26
C MET A 104 14.82 4.70 5.50
N SER A 105 15.22 4.94 4.25
CA SER A 105 14.55 5.93 3.41
C SER A 105 13.20 5.42 2.90
N ILE A 106 12.32 6.33 2.47
CA ILE A 106 11.04 5.96 1.86
C ILE A 106 11.26 5.09 0.62
N THR A 107 12.23 5.43 -0.23
CA THR A 107 12.55 4.69 -1.46
C THR A 107 13.09 3.28 -1.17
N ASP A 108 13.92 3.13 -0.13
CA ASP A 108 14.39 1.80 0.28
C ASP A 108 13.25 0.94 0.81
N PHE A 109 12.33 1.54 1.59
CA PHE A 109 11.16 0.84 2.10
C PHE A 109 10.17 0.46 1.00
N GLU A 110 10.04 1.29 -0.03
CA GLU A 110 9.26 1.00 -1.23
C GLU A 110 9.84 -0.21 -1.99
N CYS A 111 11.15 -0.22 -2.24
CA CYS A 111 11.85 -1.34 -2.86
C CYS A 111 11.68 -2.63 -2.04
N PHE A 112 11.86 -2.55 -0.71
CA PHE A 112 11.61 -3.66 0.20
C PHE A 112 10.17 -4.17 0.10
N SER A 113 9.18 -3.27 0.10
CA SER A 113 7.76 -3.60 0.03
C SER A 113 7.40 -4.31 -1.28
N ASN A 114 7.92 -3.83 -2.41
CA ASN A 114 7.73 -4.47 -3.72
C ASN A 114 8.31 -5.88 -3.74
N LYS A 115 9.58 -6.02 -3.32
CA LYS A 115 10.24 -7.33 -3.25
C LYS A 115 9.47 -8.30 -2.35
N LEU A 116 9.03 -7.84 -1.18
CA LEU A 116 8.23 -8.64 -0.26
C LEU A 116 6.94 -9.15 -0.94
N MET A 117 6.22 -8.28 -1.67
CA MET A 117 5.02 -8.71 -2.41
C MET A 117 5.35 -9.74 -3.49
N TYR A 118 6.41 -9.52 -4.27
CA TYR A 118 6.84 -10.45 -5.31
C TYR A 118 7.13 -11.84 -4.75
N ASP A 119 7.85 -11.90 -3.63
CA ASP A 119 8.18 -13.16 -2.95
C ASP A 119 6.94 -13.86 -2.39
N ILE A 120 5.99 -13.12 -1.82
CA ILE A 120 4.75 -13.67 -1.26
C ILE A 120 3.85 -14.28 -2.34
N TYR A 121 3.69 -13.56 -3.45
CA TYR A 121 2.89 -14.03 -4.58
C TYR A 121 3.66 -15.02 -5.47
N LYS A 122 4.95 -15.24 -5.19
CA LYS A 122 5.85 -16.12 -5.95
C LYS A 122 5.93 -15.74 -7.42
N LEU A 123 6.00 -14.44 -7.68
CA LEU A 123 6.09 -13.92 -9.05
C LEU A 123 7.43 -14.28 -9.66
N THR A 124 7.39 -14.64 -10.93
CA THR A 124 8.58 -14.84 -11.75
C THR A 124 9.17 -13.50 -12.19
N SER A 125 10.43 -13.51 -12.63
CA SER A 125 11.08 -12.30 -13.15
C SER A 125 10.34 -11.69 -14.34
N ASP A 126 9.75 -12.51 -15.21
CA ASP A 126 8.97 -12.05 -16.36
C ASP A 126 7.68 -11.35 -15.92
N GLU A 127 6.99 -11.88 -14.90
CA GLU A 127 5.78 -11.26 -14.34
C GLU A 127 6.09 -9.95 -13.62
N ILE A 128 7.19 -9.91 -12.85
CA ILE A 128 7.67 -8.69 -12.19
C ILE A 128 7.94 -7.61 -13.25
N GLN A 129 8.71 -7.95 -14.28
CA GLN A 129 9.03 -7.01 -15.36
C GLN A 129 7.76 -6.55 -16.10
N TYR A 130 6.81 -7.44 -16.33
CA TYR A 130 5.52 -7.09 -16.93
C TYR A 130 4.76 -6.06 -16.08
N ILE A 131 4.67 -6.29 -14.76
CA ILE A 131 4.00 -5.39 -13.81
C ILE A 131 4.67 -4.00 -13.79
N GLU A 132 5.99 -3.95 -13.62
CA GLU A 132 6.75 -2.69 -13.53
C GLU A 132 6.65 -1.88 -14.83
N ASN A 133 6.64 -2.53 -15.99
CA ASN A 133 6.48 -1.84 -17.28
C ASN A 133 5.11 -1.18 -17.45
N GLN A 134 4.05 -1.68 -16.79
CA GLN A 134 2.70 -1.08 -16.87
C GLN A 134 2.56 0.20 -16.06
N GLN A 135 3.50 0.50 -15.15
CA GLN A 135 3.49 1.72 -14.32
C GLN A 135 4.12 2.94 -15.01
N THR A 136 4.75 2.76 -16.17
CA THR A 136 5.53 3.80 -16.88
C THR A 136 4.71 4.52 -17.97
N VAL A 137 3.44 4.81 -17.73
CA VAL A 137 2.56 5.52 -18.68
C VAL A 137 2.14 6.89 -18.16
#